data_AF-A0A932LED0-F1
#
_entry.id   AF-A0A932LED0-F1
#
_cell.length_a   1.000
_cell.length_b   1.000
_cell.length_c   1.000
_cell.angle_alpha   90.00
_cell.angle_beta   90.00
_cell.angle_gamma   90.00
#
_symmetry.space_group_name_H-M   'P 1'
#
loop_
_entity.id
_entity.type
_entity.pdbx_description
1 polymer ?
#
loop_
_entity_poly.entity_id
_entity_poly.type
_entity_poly.pdbx_seq_one_letter_code
_entity_poly.pdbx_strand_id
1 'polypeptide(L)'
;MPQVDTPQGACRFGIARGDITPPVGIYHRMWGAATHDRSEGVHRPLTATAAVFQPADATSEAPALVLVSLDHCLLWASEMRDFLSTVAERTGLSADELVVTFSHTHGAGLMGHERVELPGGELIGPYLARVAETVATLVHEAFSSFQSVNIVYGFGRCSLTAHRDYWDEAAGQFACGFNPAGAADDTVLLARLTDAAGQTVATVVNYACHPTTLAWQNRLISPDYPGAMRELVERETGAPCLFLQGASGDLGPREGFVGDVQVADRNGRELGFAALSVLTALPAAGTTFAYAGPVVSGATLGTWAHLPIDADAAARHRAFRVRRWTVDLPYRADLPT
;
A
#
# COMPACT_ATOMS: atom_id res chain seq x y z
N MET A 1 18.52 -25.75 19.10
CA MET A 1 18.70 -24.58 20.00
C MET A 1 17.50 -23.66 19.81
N PRO A 2 17.06 -22.89 20.82
CA PRO A 2 16.01 -21.89 20.64
C PRO A 2 16.36 -20.92 19.51
N GLN A 3 15.39 -20.65 18.64
CA GLN A 3 15.51 -19.77 17.49
C GLN A 3 14.29 -18.86 17.42
N VAL A 4 14.49 -17.63 16.97
CA VAL A 4 13.40 -16.71 16.64
C VAL A 4 12.99 -16.98 15.20
N ASP A 5 11.72 -17.36 15.02
CA ASP A 5 11.16 -17.49 13.68
C ASP A 5 10.92 -16.10 13.10
N THR A 6 11.48 -15.85 11.92
CA THR A 6 11.27 -14.62 11.17
C THR A 6 10.66 -15.05 9.84
N PRO A 7 9.45 -14.62 9.48
CA PRO A 7 8.86 -15.01 8.21
C PRO A 7 9.72 -14.50 7.04
N GLN A 8 10.08 -15.41 6.13
CA GLN A 8 10.88 -15.09 4.95
C GLN A 8 10.41 -15.92 3.75
N GLY A 9 10.70 -15.44 2.56
CA GLY A 9 10.43 -16.12 1.30
C GLY A 9 11.52 -15.85 0.27
N ALA A 10 11.50 -16.59 -0.82
CA ALA A 10 12.34 -16.35 -1.99
C ALA A 10 11.52 -16.55 -3.25
N CYS A 11 11.61 -15.61 -4.18
CA CYS A 11 10.84 -15.64 -5.42
C CYS A 11 11.58 -14.89 -6.53
N ARG A 12 11.07 -14.98 -7.77
CA ARG A 12 11.40 -14.00 -8.80
C ARG A 12 10.46 -12.82 -8.64
N PHE A 13 10.99 -11.61 -8.75
CA PHE A 13 10.26 -10.37 -8.52
C PHE A 13 10.64 -9.33 -9.56
N GLY A 14 9.63 -8.64 -10.06
CA GLY A 14 9.77 -7.52 -10.98
C GLY A 14 8.87 -6.36 -10.51
N ILE A 15 9.31 -5.13 -10.74
CA ILE A 15 8.60 -3.93 -10.31
C ILE A 15 8.81 -2.78 -11.30
N ALA A 16 7.74 -2.06 -11.57
CA ALA A 16 7.79 -0.78 -12.28
C ALA A 16 6.80 0.21 -11.67
N ARG A 17 7.14 1.50 -11.71
CA ARG A 17 6.26 2.57 -11.24
C ARG A 17 6.23 3.71 -12.25
N GLY A 18 5.03 4.25 -12.47
CA GLY A 18 4.79 5.38 -13.36
C GLY A 18 3.88 6.43 -12.73
N ASP A 19 3.95 7.64 -13.29
CA ASP A 19 3.04 8.74 -12.95
C ASP A 19 1.66 8.49 -13.58
N ILE A 20 0.63 8.66 -12.76
CA ILE A 20 -0.78 8.65 -13.19
C ILE A 20 -1.49 9.93 -12.74
N THR A 21 -0.76 11.03 -12.58
CA THR A 21 -1.33 12.28 -12.07
C THR A 21 -2.40 12.80 -13.04
N PRO A 22 -3.64 13.04 -12.59
CA PRO A 22 -4.66 13.67 -13.40
C PRO A 22 -4.26 15.09 -13.81
N PRO A 23 -4.76 15.60 -14.95
CA PRO A 23 -4.55 17.00 -15.30
C PRO A 23 -5.24 17.93 -14.29
N VAL A 24 -4.59 19.05 -13.95
CA VAL A 24 -5.22 20.13 -13.15
C VAL A 24 -6.48 20.61 -13.87
N GLY A 25 -7.54 20.85 -13.11
CA GLY A 25 -8.86 21.23 -13.63
C GLY A 25 -9.81 20.05 -13.82
N ILE A 26 -9.35 18.81 -13.68
CA ILE A 26 -10.24 17.62 -13.63
C ILE A 26 -11.20 17.71 -12.44
N TYR A 27 -12.36 17.07 -12.58
CA TYR A 27 -13.27 16.85 -11.47
C TYR A 27 -12.54 16.17 -10.30
N HIS A 28 -12.67 16.76 -9.12
CA HIS A 28 -11.91 16.45 -7.91
C HIS A 28 -12.81 16.33 -6.68
N ARG A 29 -14.06 16.82 -6.72
CA ARG A 29 -14.97 16.75 -5.57
C ARG A 29 -15.20 15.31 -5.13
N MET A 30 -14.62 14.98 -3.98
CA MET A 30 -14.76 13.69 -3.29
C MET A 30 -15.76 13.76 -2.13
N TRP A 31 -15.81 14.91 -1.45
CA TRP A 31 -16.62 15.12 -0.24
C TRP A 31 -17.89 15.89 -0.57
N GLY A 32 -19.03 15.48 -0.01
CA GLY A 32 -20.29 16.21 -0.16
C GLY A 32 -20.25 17.65 0.37
N ALA A 33 -19.40 17.90 1.38
CA ALA A 33 -19.17 19.23 1.95
C ALA A 33 -18.23 20.13 1.13
N ALA A 34 -17.62 19.62 0.06
CA ALA A 34 -16.67 20.41 -0.73
C ALA A 34 -17.38 21.46 -1.59
N THR A 35 -16.86 22.68 -1.60
CA THR A 35 -17.46 23.82 -2.31
C THR A 35 -16.82 24.08 -3.67
N HIS A 36 -15.93 23.20 -4.13
CA HIS A 36 -15.30 23.21 -5.46
C HIS A 36 -15.56 21.89 -6.17
N ASP A 37 -15.53 21.92 -7.50
CA ASP A 37 -15.65 20.72 -8.35
C ASP A 37 -14.30 20.34 -8.94
N ARG A 38 -13.50 21.32 -9.37
CA ARG A 38 -12.24 21.12 -10.08
C ARG A 38 -11.03 21.16 -9.15
N SER A 39 -10.01 20.37 -9.46
CA SER A 39 -8.68 20.52 -8.86
C SER A 39 -8.04 21.84 -9.28
N GLU A 40 -7.33 22.49 -8.36
CA GLU A 40 -6.64 23.77 -8.58
C GLU A 40 -5.13 23.61 -8.75
N GLY A 41 -4.60 22.43 -8.43
CA GLY A 41 -3.19 22.14 -8.53
C GLY A 41 -2.88 20.72 -8.08
N VAL A 42 -1.60 20.43 -7.97
CA VAL A 42 -1.06 19.15 -7.52
C VAL A 42 -0.24 19.41 -6.27
N HIS A 43 -0.60 18.76 -5.16
CA HIS A 43 0.22 18.74 -3.97
C HIS A 43 1.41 17.80 -4.19
N ARG A 44 1.12 16.54 -4.57
CA ARG A 44 2.11 15.51 -4.85
C ARG A 44 1.60 14.59 -5.97
N PRO A 45 2.47 14.07 -6.84
CA PRO A 45 2.07 13.18 -7.92
C PRO A 45 1.32 11.93 -7.44
N LEU A 46 0.41 11.44 -8.28
CA LEU A 46 -0.22 10.13 -8.12
C LEU A 46 0.57 9.11 -8.92
N THR A 47 0.73 7.90 -8.39
CA THR A 47 1.53 6.84 -8.99
C THR A 47 0.74 5.55 -9.16
N ALA A 48 1.07 4.81 -10.22
CA ALA A 48 0.72 3.41 -10.38
C ALA A 48 2.00 2.58 -10.19
N THR A 49 1.93 1.49 -9.44
CA THR A 49 3.02 0.52 -9.30
C THR A 49 2.55 -0.86 -9.72
N ALA A 50 3.23 -1.48 -10.68
CA ALA A 50 3.06 -2.89 -11.02
C ALA A 50 4.17 -3.70 -10.35
N ALA A 51 3.80 -4.70 -9.56
CA ALA A 51 4.71 -5.63 -8.90
C ALA A 51 4.32 -7.06 -9.27
N VAL A 52 5.26 -7.81 -9.82
CA VAL A 52 5.04 -9.16 -10.32
C VAL A 52 5.86 -10.15 -9.53
N PHE A 53 5.21 -11.20 -9.04
CA PHE A 53 5.84 -12.28 -8.29
C PHE A 53 5.71 -13.59 -9.06
N GLN A 54 6.82 -14.33 -9.16
CA GLN A 54 6.85 -15.66 -9.76
C GLN A 54 7.61 -16.63 -8.84
N PRO A 55 7.37 -17.95 -8.94
CA PRO A 55 8.20 -18.96 -8.27
C PRO A 55 9.71 -18.69 -8.47
N ALA A 56 10.54 -18.99 -7.46
CA ALA A 56 11.98 -18.75 -7.54
C ALA A 56 12.65 -19.43 -8.75
N ASP A 57 12.11 -20.57 -9.16
CA ASP A 57 12.58 -21.41 -10.28
C ASP A 57 11.76 -21.21 -11.58
N ALA A 58 10.98 -20.13 -11.65
CA ALA A 58 10.07 -19.88 -12.76
C ALA A 58 10.76 -19.76 -14.12
N THR A 59 10.25 -20.50 -15.11
CA THR A 59 10.42 -20.24 -16.54
C THR A 59 9.46 -19.12 -16.99
N SER A 60 9.54 -18.69 -18.26
CA SER A 60 8.65 -17.65 -18.81
C SER A 60 7.16 -17.99 -18.75
N GLU A 61 6.79 -19.26 -18.60
CA GLU A 61 5.40 -19.74 -18.55
C GLU A 61 4.90 -20.00 -17.11
N ALA A 62 5.69 -19.67 -16.09
CA ALA A 62 5.31 -19.93 -14.70
C ALA A 62 4.17 -18.99 -14.24
N PRO A 63 3.28 -19.46 -13.35
CA PRO A 63 2.20 -18.64 -12.81
C PRO A 63 2.78 -17.41 -12.11
N ALA A 64 2.21 -16.25 -12.42
CA ALA A 64 2.58 -14.98 -11.83
C ALA A 64 1.43 -14.42 -10.97
N LEU A 65 1.78 -13.74 -9.88
CA LEU A 65 0.87 -12.84 -9.19
C LEU A 65 1.21 -11.42 -9.63
N VAL A 66 0.29 -10.75 -10.31
CA VAL A 66 0.46 -9.35 -10.74
C VAL A 66 -0.34 -8.45 -9.81
N LEU A 67 0.37 -7.68 -8.98
CA LEU A 67 -0.19 -6.68 -8.09
C LEU A 67 -0.07 -5.30 -8.74
N VAL A 68 -1.19 -4.63 -8.92
CA VAL A 68 -1.24 -3.23 -9.36
C VAL A 68 -1.73 -2.38 -8.20
N SER A 69 -0.94 -1.40 -7.77
CA SER A 69 -1.32 -0.41 -6.74
C SER A 69 -1.50 0.94 -7.40
N LEU A 70 -2.66 1.56 -7.19
CA LEU A 70 -3.04 2.86 -7.75
C LEU A 70 -3.28 3.87 -6.63
N ASP A 71 -2.71 5.08 -6.79
CA ASP A 71 -3.11 6.22 -5.97
C ASP A 71 -4.47 6.76 -6.42
N HIS A 72 -5.53 6.06 -6.05
CA HIS A 72 -6.92 6.42 -6.29
C HIS A 72 -7.77 6.08 -5.07
N CYS A 73 -8.98 6.63 -5.00
CA CYS A 73 -9.94 6.17 -4.00
C CYS A 73 -10.50 4.79 -4.39
N LEU A 74 -11.14 4.71 -5.54
CA LEU A 74 -11.77 3.51 -6.09
C LEU A 74 -12.00 3.69 -7.59
N LEU A 75 -12.40 2.61 -8.26
CA LEU A 75 -13.08 2.65 -9.55
C LEU A 75 -14.43 1.95 -9.38
N TRP A 76 -15.51 2.48 -9.99
CA TRP A 76 -16.79 1.75 -9.98
C TRP A 76 -16.73 0.54 -10.91
N ALA A 77 -17.77 -0.28 -10.87
CA ALA A 77 -17.82 -1.54 -11.61
C ALA A 77 -17.69 -1.39 -13.13
N SER A 78 -18.09 -0.25 -13.72
CA SER A 78 -17.86 0.05 -15.13
C SER A 78 -16.40 0.39 -15.39
N GLU A 79 -15.86 1.39 -14.68
CA GLU A 79 -14.49 1.87 -14.92
C GLU A 79 -13.46 0.79 -14.60
N MET A 80 -13.70 -0.02 -13.56
CA MET A 80 -12.85 -1.14 -13.19
C MET A 80 -12.83 -2.23 -14.28
N ARG A 81 -13.98 -2.49 -14.90
CA ARG A 81 -14.08 -3.47 -16.00
C ARG A 81 -13.35 -2.99 -17.24
N ASP A 82 -13.53 -1.73 -17.61
CA ASP A 82 -12.86 -1.11 -18.76
C ASP A 82 -11.34 -1.05 -18.55
N PHE A 83 -10.92 -0.71 -17.34
CA PHE A 83 -9.52 -0.74 -16.92
C PHE A 83 -8.93 -2.15 -17.06
N LEU A 84 -9.58 -3.17 -16.47
CA LEU A 84 -9.10 -4.54 -16.54
C LEU A 84 -9.10 -5.08 -17.97
N SER A 85 -10.12 -4.78 -18.79
CA SER A 85 -10.17 -5.19 -20.20
C SER A 85 -8.97 -4.63 -20.95
N THR A 86 -8.71 -3.33 -20.80
CA THR A 86 -7.59 -2.66 -21.48
C THR A 86 -6.25 -3.26 -21.04
N VAL A 87 -6.01 -3.42 -19.74
CA VAL A 87 -4.75 -3.97 -19.22
C VAL A 87 -4.57 -5.42 -19.68
N ALA A 88 -5.63 -6.24 -19.62
CA ALA A 88 -5.61 -7.63 -20.08
C ALA A 88 -5.28 -7.73 -21.58
N GLU A 89 -5.97 -6.96 -22.43
CA GLU A 89 -5.74 -6.93 -23.87
C GLU A 89 -4.31 -6.53 -24.23
N ARG A 90 -3.75 -5.54 -23.52
CA ARG A 90 -2.40 -5.01 -23.78
C ARG A 90 -1.29 -5.89 -23.24
N THR A 91 -1.55 -6.69 -22.21
CA THR A 91 -0.54 -7.53 -21.54
C THR A 91 -0.63 -9.00 -21.91
N GLY A 92 -1.77 -9.44 -22.44
CA GLY A 92 -2.07 -10.86 -22.66
C GLY A 92 -2.43 -11.62 -21.38
N LEU A 93 -2.49 -10.95 -20.23
CA LEU A 93 -2.94 -11.53 -18.97
C LEU A 93 -4.45 -11.64 -18.93
N SER A 94 -4.96 -12.61 -18.16
CA SER A 94 -6.37 -12.63 -17.78
C SER A 94 -6.65 -11.62 -16.66
N ALA A 95 -7.89 -11.12 -16.59
CA ALA A 95 -8.32 -10.23 -15.52
C ALA A 95 -8.16 -10.86 -14.12
N ASP A 96 -8.20 -12.19 -14.01
CA ASP A 96 -8.04 -12.93 -12.75
C ASP A 96 -6.59 -13.01 -12.26
N GLU A 97 -5.61 -12.73 -13.12
CA GLU A 97 -4.19 -12.65 -12.75
C GLU A 97 -3.81 -11.27 -12.19
N LEU A 98 -4.68 -10.28 -12.36
CA LEU A 98 -4.49 -8.90 -11.92
C LEU A 98 -5.18 -8.67 -10.57
N VAL A 99 -4.37 -8.43 -9.53
CA VAL A 99 -4.85 -7.92 -8.24
C VAL A 99 -4.66 -6.42 -8.22
N VAL A 100 -5.75 -5.67 -8.33
CA VAL A 100 -5.72 -4.21 -8.30
C VAL A 100 -6.08 -3.72 -6.90
N THR A 101 -5.24 -2.84 -6.38
CA THR A 101 -5.38 -2.23 -5.05
C THR A 101 -5.34 -0.72 -5.19
N PHE A 102 -6.01 -0.06 -4.26
CA PHE A 102 -6.07 1.39 -4.19
C PHE A 102 -5.43 1.83 -2.88
N SER A 103 -4.61 2.89 -2.91
CA SER A 103 -4.18 3.52 -1.65
C SER A 103 -5.38 4.06 -0.88
N HIS A 104 -6.49 4.30 -1.59
CA HIS A 104 -7.76 4.82 -1.12
C HIS A 104 -7.72 6.34 -0.86
N THR A 105 -6.81 7.08 -1.50
CA THR A 105 -6.71 8.53 -1.32
C THR A 105 -7.97 9.26 -1.80
N HIS A 106 -8.54 10.09 -0.93
CA HIS A 106 -9.63 10.99 -1.29
C HIS A 106 -9.13 12.25 -2.02
N GLY A 107 -7.81 12.50 -2.00
CA GLY A 107 -7.17 13.58 -2.73
C GLY A 107 -6.94 13.30 -4.21
N ALA A 108 -7.31 12.13 -4.73
CA ALA A 108 -7.24 11.83 -6.16
C ALA A 108 -8.43 12.43 -6.95
N GLY A 109 -9.56 12.65 -6.27
CA GLY A 109 -10.86 12.93 -6.89
C GLY A 109 -11.69 11.67 -7.14
N LEU A 110 -13.01 11.81 -7.15
CA LEU A 110 -13.94 10.71 -7.45
C LEU A 110 -14.11 10.56 -8.96
N MET A 111 -13.31 9.70 -9.56
CA MET A 111 -13.31 9.48 -11.02
C MET A 111 -14.37 8.45 -11.41
N GLY A 112 -15.48 8.92 -11.96
CA GLY A 112 -16.56 8.06 -12.44
C GLY A 112 -17.20 8.63 -13.70
N HIS A 113 -17.58 7.75 -14.64
CA HIS A 113 -18.20 8.17 -15.89
C HIS A 113 -19.54 8.89 -15.66
N GLU A 114 -20.21 8.64 -14.54
CA GLU A 114 -21.43 9.34 -14.14
C GLU A 114 -21.24 10.85 -13.87
N ARG A 115 -19.99 11.32 -13.86
CA ARG A 115 -19.61 12.70 -13.53
C ARG A 115 -19.13 13.51 -14.71
N VAL A 116 -19.16 12.95 -15.92
CA VAL A 116 -18.65 13.59 -17.14
C VAL A 116 -19.27 14.96 -17.40
N GLU A 117 -20.55 15.15 -17.05
CA GLU A 117 -21.28 16.41 -17.22
C GLU A 117 -21.04 17.43 -16.09
N LEU A 118 -20.30 17.06 -15.03
CA LEU A 118 -19.94 17.98 -13.94
C LEU A 118 -18.70 18.80 -14.32
N PRO A 119 -18.44 19.96 -13.66
CA PRO A 119 -17.29 20.79 -14.01
C PRO A 119 -15.96 20.04 -13.90
N GLY A 120 -15.24 19.87 -15.01
CA GLY A 120 -13.98 19.12 -15.08
C GLY A 120 -14.17 17.62 -15.33
N GLY A 121 -15.41 17.14 -15.41
CA GLY A 121 -15.77 15.75 -15.67
C GLY A 121 -15.41 15.30 -17.08
N GLU A 122 -15.35 16.22 -18.03
CA GLU A 122 -14.95 15.97 -19.41
C GLU A 122 -13.54 15.36 -19.55
N LEU A 123 -12.71 15.52 -18.50
CA LEU A 123 -11.34 15.01 -18.44
C LEU A 123 -11.26 13.58 -17.88
N ILE A 124 -12.33 13.04 -17.27
CA ILE A 124 -12.33 11.73 -16.60
C ILE A 124 -12.07 10.59 -17.57
N GLY A 125 -12.85 10.50 -18.66
CA GLY A 125 -12.73 9.41 -19.63
C GLY A 125 -11.33 9.30 -20.24
N PRO A 126 -10.79 10.38 -20.84
CA PRO A 126 -9.42 10.40 -21.37
C PRO A 126 -8.36 10.09 -20.31
N TYR A 127 -8.58 10.53 -19.06
CA TYR A 127 -7.68 10.25 -17.96
C TYR A 127 -7.65 8.76 -17.60
N LEU A 128 -8.81 8.12 -17.37
CA LEU A 128 -8.89 6.71 -17.00
C LEU A 128 -8.35 5.80 -18.11
N ALA A 129 -8.60 6.13 -19.38
CA ALA A 129 -7.99 5.42 -20.51
C ALA A 129 -6.45 5.48 -20.47
N ARG A 130 -5.87 6.66 -20.19
CA ARG A 130 -4.42 6.82 -20.01
C ARG A 130 -3.91 5.99 -18.83
N VAL A 131 -4.61 5.97 -17.70
CA VAL A 131 -4.21 5.17 -16.53
C VAL A 131 -4.10 3.69 -16.88
N ALA A 132 -5.08 3.15 -17.62
CA ALA A 132 -5.05 1.75 -18.04
C ALA A 132 -3.86 1.44 -18.98
N GLU A 133 -3.59 2.31 -19.97
CA GLU A 133 -2.43 2.16 -20.86
C GLU A 133 -1.10 2.26 -20.10
N THR A 134 -0.98 3.23 -19.19
CA THR A 134 0.21 3.37 -18.33
C THR A 134 0.42 2.11 -17.51
N VAL A 135 -0.62 1.55 -16.88
CA VAL A 135 -0.50 0.31 -16.10
C VAL A 135 -0.07 -0.86 -17.00
N ALA A 136 -0.62 -0.98 -18.21
CA ALA A 136 -0.19 -2.02 -19.13
C ALA A 136 1.29 -1.93 -19.48
N THR A 137 1.81 -0.71 -19.72
CA THR A 137 3.25 -0.48 -19.90
C THR A 137 4.04 -0.89 -18.66
N LEU A 138 3.61 -0.47 -17.46
CA LEU A 138 4.28 -0.82 -16.21
C LEU A 138 4.30 -2.32 -15.94
N VAL A 139 3.25 -3.05 -16.32
CA VAL A 139 3.24 -4.52 -16.21
C VAL A 139 4.35 -5.12 -17.09
N HIS A 140 4.49 -4.70 -18.34
CA HIS A 140 5.57 -5.15 -19.23
C HIS A 140 6.98 -4.79 -18.72
N GLU A 141 7.13 -3.59 -18.17
CA GLU A 141 8.38 -3.15 -17.54
C GLU A 141 8.71 -3.99 -16.30
N ALA A 142 7.71 -4.29 -15.47
CA ALA A 142 7.87 -5.15 -14.31
C ALA A 142 8.32 -6.56 -14.72
N PHE A 143 7.70 -7.16 -15.74
CA PHE A 143 8.16 -8.44 -16.33
C PHE A 143 9.61 -8.37 -16.84
N SER A 144 10.00 -7.25 -17.44
CA SER A 144 11.35 -7.03 -17.96
C SER A 144 12.39 -6.81 -16.86
N SER A 145 11.96 -6.40 -15.66
CA SER A 145 12.82 -6.13 -14.50
C SER A 145 13.06 -7.34 -13.59
N PHE A 146 12.63 -8.54 -13.99
CA PHE A 146 12.67 -9.71 -13.13
C PHE A 146 14.07 -10.05 -12.62
N GLN A 147 14.16 -10.23 -11.31
CA GLN A 147 15.34 -10.72 -10.62
C GLN A 147 14.96 -11.65 -9.47
N SER A 148 15.89 -12.50 -9.05
CA SER A 148 15.71 -13.32 -7.85
C SER A 148 15.85 -12.45 -6.61
N VAL A 149 14.87 -12.52 -5.71
CA VAL A 149 14.88 -11.78 -4.45
C VAL A 149 14.56 -12.68 -3.28
N ASN A 150 15.05 -12.27 -2.11
CA ASN A 150 14.58 -12.78 -0.84
C ASN A 150 13.66 -11.74 -0.21
N ILE A 151 12.61 -12.20 0.48
CA ILE A 151 11.65 -11.36 1.19
C ILE A 151 11.78 -11.64 2.67
N VAL A 152 11.89 -10.61 3.49
CA VAL A 152 11.80 -10.72 4.95
C VAL A 152 10.65 -9.85 5.43
N TYR A 153 9.80 -10.40 6.28
CA TYR A 153 8.64 -9.70 6.83
C TYR A 153 8.86 -9.29 8.27
N GLY A 154 8.29 -8.16 8.66
CA GLY A 154 8.33 -7.64 10.03
C GLY A 154 7.07 -6.89 10.39
N PHE A 155 6.86 -6.76 11.69
CA PHE A 155 5.70 -6.09 12.27
C PHE A 155 6.16 -4.99 13.21
N GLY A 156 5.46 -3.86 13.18
CA GLY A 156 5.61 -2.76 14.12
C GLY A 156 4.28 -2.11 14.42
N ARG A 157 4.34 -0.92 14.99
CA ARG A 157 3.16 -0.13 15.35
C ARG A 157 3.30 1.32 14.95
N CYS A 158 2.18 1.94 14.60
CA CYS A 158 2.09 3.37 14.29
C CYS A 158 0.82 3.95 14.91
N SER A 159 0.93 5.10 15.57
CA SER A 159 -0.17 5.79 16.26
C SER A 159 -1.03 6.69 15.35
N LEU A 160 -0.74 6.73 14.05
CA LEU A 160 -1.44 7.56 13.09
C LEU A 160 -2.93 7.23 13.03
N THR A 161 -3.25 5.94 12.96
CA THR A 161 -4.60 5.43 12.80
C THR A 161 -5.38 5.49 14.11
N ALA A 162 -6.65 5.83 14.00
CA ALA A 162 -7.58 5.85 15.10
C ALA A 162 -8.98 5.44 14.64
N HIS A 163 -9.77 4.92 15.57
CA HIS A 163 -11.19 4.66 15.34
C HIS A 163 -11.92 5.98 15.03
N ARG A 164 -12.78 5.98 14.01
CA ARG A 164 -13.39 7.21 13.48
C ARG A 164 -14.88 7.36 13.72
N ASP A 165 -15.52 6.44 14.44
CA ASP A 165 -16.94 6.59 14.78
C ASP A 165 -17.06 7.21 16.19
N TYR A 166 -17.11 8.53 16.25
CA TYR A 166 -17.25 9.29 17.49
C TYR A 166 -18.73 9.54 17.81
N TRP A 167 -19.19 9.21 19.01
CA TRP A 167 -20.55 9.54 19.44
C TRP A 167 -20.62 10.98 19.96
N ASP A 168 -21.35 11.85 19.26
CA ASP A 168 -21.63 13.22 19.68
C ASP A 168 -22.93 13.24 20.50
N GLU A 169 -22.79 13.29 21.83
CA GLU A 169 -23.92 13.34 22.77
C GLU A 169 -24.82 14.57 22.58
N ALA A 170 -24.25 15.71 22.17
CA ALA A 170 -25.02 16.94 21.99
C ALA A 170 -25.88 16.87 20.72
N ALA A 171 -25.35 16.27 19.66
CA ALA A 171 -26.06 16.05 18.41
C ALA A 171 -26.91 14.76 18.39
N GLY A 172 -26.69 13.84 19.33
CA GLY A 172 -27.38 12.56 19.42
C GLY A 172 -27.11 11.63 18.22
N GLN A 173 -25.90 11.70 17.65
CA GLN A 173 -25.52 10.95 16.45
C GLN A 173 -24.03 10.59 16.45
N PHE A 174 -23.66 9.62 15.62
CA PHE A 174 -22.26 9.39 15.30
C PHE A 174 -21.75 10.46 14.33
N ALA A 175 -20.59 11.03 14.65
CA ALA A 175 -19.79 11.86 13.76
C ALA A 175 -18.57 11.05 13.29
N CYS A 176 -18.30 11.12 11.99
CA CYS A 176 -17.05 10.59 11.44
C CYS A 176 -15.90 11.50 11.89
N GLY A 177 -15.09 11.03 12.83
CA GLY A 177 -14.08 11.79 13.54
C GLY A 177 -13.40 10.96 14.63
N PHE A 178 -12.25 11.42 15.10
CA PHE A 178 -11.45 10.71 16.09
C PHE A 178 -12.27 10.30 17.33
N ASN A 179 -12.39 8.99 17.56
CA ASN A 179 -12.96 8.41 18.76
C ASN A 179 -11.85 7.95 19.71
N PRO A 180 -11.58 8.67 20.81
CA PRO A 180 -10.49 8.33 21.74
C PRO A 180 -10.73 7.04 22.54
N ALA A 181 -11.96 6.53 22.59
CA ALA A 181 -12.31 5.30 23.29
C ALA A 181 -12.29 4.05 22.39
N GLY A 182 -12.25 4.24 21.06
CA GLY A 182 -12.25 3.15 20.10
C GLY A 182 -10.86 2.54 19.88
N ALA A 183 -10.80 1.22 19.73
CA ALA A 183 -9.58 0.54 19.33
C ALA A 183 -9.32 0.72 17.82
N ALA A 184 -8.06 0.78 17.44
CA ALA A 184 -7.64 0.81 16.05
C ALA A 184 -6.57 -0.26 15.80
N ASP A 185 -6.55 -0.82 14.59
CA ASP A 185 -5.45 -1.69 14.18
C ASP A 185 -4.21 -0.83 13.88
N ASP A 186 -3.32 -0.73 14.86
CA ASP A 186 -2.08 0.05 14.78
C ASP A 186 -0.93 -0.72 14.11
N THR A 187 -1.19 -1.92 13.58
CA THR A 187 -0.16 -2.81 13.03
C THR A 187 0.42 -2.25 11.75
N VAL A 188 1.74 -2.06 11.72
CA VAL A 188 2.51 -1.86 10.50
C VAL A 188 3.09 -3.19 10.07
N LEU A 189 2.63 -3.74 8.94
CA LEU A 189 3.28 -4.89 8.30
C LEU A 189 4.23 -4.37 7.22
N LEU A 190 5.47 -4.84 7.26
CA LEU A 190 6.49 -4.48 6.29
C LEU A 190 7.10 -5.73 5.66
N ALA A 191 7.32 -5.70 4.35
CA ALA A 191 8.18 -6.64 3.65
C ALA A 191 9.36 -5.90 3.02
N ARG A 192 10.59 -6.38 3.26
CA ARG A 192 11.80 -5.96 2.53
C ARG A 192 12.15 -7.03 1.51
N LEU A 193 12.29 -6.64 0.26
CA LEU A 193 12.78 -7.49 -0.81
C LEU A 193 14.23 -7.12 -1.10
N THR A 194 15.15 -8.09 -1.04
CA THR A 194 16.58 -7.88 -1.31
C THR A 194 17.10 -8.79 -2.41
N ASP A 195 18.03 -8.29 -3.21
CA ASP A 195 18.77 -9.09 -4.19
C ASP A 195 19.78 -10.04 -3.53
N ALA A 196 20.57 -10.74 -4.36
CA ALA A 196 21.62 -11.65 -3.88
C ALA A 196 22.81 -10.94 -3.20
N ALA A 197 22.99 -9.63 -3.43
CA ALA A 197 23.99 -8.80 -2.78
C ALA A 197 23.48 -8.17 -1.47
N GLY A 198 22.22 -8.42 -1.10
CA GLY A 198 21.57 -7.86 0.08
C GLY A 198 21.09 -6.42 -0.12
N GLN A 199 21.11 -5.89 -1.34
CA GLN A 199 20.59 -4.55 -1.63
C GLN A 199 19.06 -4.59 -1.69
N THR A 200 18.42 -3.55 -1.16
CA THR A 200 16.96 -3.46 -1.19
C THR A 200 16.50 -3.20 -2.62
N VAL A 201 15.60 -4.06 -3.14
CA VAL A 201 14.98 -3.95 -4.46
C VAL A 201 13.63 -3.27 -4.38
N ALA A 202 12.87 -3.55 -3.33
CA ALA A 202 11.61 -2.89 -3.04
C ALA A 202 11.24 -3.08 -1.56
N THR A 203 10.34 -2.23 -1.07
CA THR A 203 9.63 -2.43 0.19
C THR A 203 8.13 -2.45 -0.04
N VAL A 204 7.41 -3.18 0.81
CA VAL A 204 5.94 -3.13 0.85
C VAL A 204 5.54 -2.75 2.28
N VAL A 205 4.74 -1.71 2.42
CA VAL A 205 4.18 -1.26 3.70
C VAL A 205 2.67 -1.45 3.63
N ASN A 206 2.13 -2.22 4.58
CA ASN A 206 0.70 -2.36 4.80
C ASN A 206 0.32 -1.73 6.13
N TYR A 207 -0.75 -0.93 6.10
CA TYR A 207 -1.26 -0.23 7.27
C TYR A 207 -2.75 0.07 7.11
N ALA A 208 -3.53 -0.14 8.17
CA ALA A 208 -4.97 0.07 8.17
C ALA A 208 -5.31 1.50 8.61
N CYS A 209 -5.38 2.42 7.64
CA CYS A 209 -5.77 3.81 7.91
C CYS A 209 -6.34 4.45 6.64
N HIS A 210 -7.58 4.92 6.68
CA HIS A 210 -8.20 5.57 5.52
C HIS A 210 -7.43 6.87 5.19
N PRO A 211 -7.02 7.16 3.94
CA PRO A 211 -6.30 8.38 3.60
C PRO A 211 -7.27 9.54 3.40
N THR A 212 -7.79 9.99 4.54
CA THR A 212 -8.73 11.11 4.71
C THR A 212 -8.11 12.21 5.55
N THR A 213 -6.78 12.37 5.49
CA THR A 213 -6.15 13.55 6.10
C THR A 213 -6.68 14.80 5.43
N LEU A 214 -6.70 14.78 4.09
CA LEU A 214 -7.25 15.82 3.24
C LEU A 214 -8.73 15.58 2.97
N ALA A 215 -9.58 16.52 3.37
CA ALA A 215 -11.03 16.45 3.16
C ALA A 215 -11.58 17.60 2.31
N TRP A 216 -12.79 18.08 2.64
CA TRP A 216 -13.59 18.96 1.77
C TRP A 216 -12.94 20.31 1.47
N GLN A 217 -11.99 20.75 2.30
CA GLN A 217 -11.23 21.98 2.08
C GLN A 217 -10.05 21.80 1.11
N ASN A 218 -9.61 20.55 0.85
CA ASN A 218 -8.48 20.30 -0.05
C ASN A 218 -8.86 20.52 -1.51
N ARG A 219 -8.07 21.31 -2.22
CA ARG A 219 -8.26 21.67 -3.63
C ARG A 219 -7.15 21.13 -4.54
N LEU A 220 -6.22 20.37 -3.97
CA LEU A 220 -5.01 19.87 -4.65
C LEU A 220 -5.05 18.36 -4.80
N ILE A 221 -4.65 17.87 -5.98
CA ILE A 221 -4.45 16.45 -6.23
C ILE A 221 -3.36 15.93 -5.31
N SER A 222 -3.64 14.84 -4.57
CA SER A 222 -2.73 14.31 -3.56
C SER A 222 -2.92 12.80 -3.33
N PRO A 223 -1.85 12.03 -3.14
CA PRO A 223 -1.90 10.66 -2.65
C PRO A 223 -2.16 10.59 -1.13
N ASP A 224 -2.44 11.71 -0.46
CA ASP A 224 -2.56 11.87 1.01
C ASP A 224 -1.28 11.41 1.75
N TYR A 225 -1.40 10.94 2.99
CA TYR A 225 -0.28 10.46 3.81
C TYR A 225 0.55 9.32 3.16
N PRO A 226 -0.01 8.40 2.33
CA PRO A 226 0.79 7.41 1.60
C PRO A 226 1.92 8.02 0.76
N GLY A 227 1.73 9.23 0.22
CA GLY A 227 2.76 9.92 -0.57
C GLY A 227 4.03 10.21 0.21
N ALA A 228 3.91 10.99 1.29
CA ALA A 228 5.06 11.37 2.10
C ALA A 228 5.69 10.18 2.83
N MET A 229 4.90 9.15 3.16
CA MET A 229 5.42 7.89 3.69
C MET A 229 6.36 7.21 2.69
N ARG A 230 5.91 7.01 1.45
CA ARG A 230 6.71 6.37 0.41
C ARG A 230 8.00 7.13 0.14
N GLU A 231 7.95 8.45 0.01
CA GLU A 231 9.16 9.26 -0.21
C GLU A 231 10.18 9.16 0.93
N LEU A 232 9.71 9.12 2.17
CA LEU A 232 10.57 8.92 3.33
C LEU A 232 11.24 7.54 3.27
N VAL A 233 10.47 6.46 3.03
CA VAL A 233 11.04 5.11 2.95
C VAL A 233 12.00 4.98 1.77
N GLU A 234 11.62 5.46 0.59
CA GLU A 234 12.39 5.37 -0.65
C GLU A 234 13.70 6.14 -0.59
N ARG A 235 13.73 7.28 0.11
CA ARG A 235 14.96 8.02 0.33
C ARG A 235 15.96 7.24 1.18
N GLU A 236 15.50 6.56 2.21
CA GLU A 236 16.39 5.79 3.10
C GLU A 236 16.80 4.45 2.50
N THR A 237 15.96 3.83 1.66
CA THR A 237 16.25 2.53 1.04
C THR A 237 16.94 2.61 -0.32
N GLY A 238 16.75 3.73 -1.04
CA GLY A 238 17.11 3.85 -2.45
C GLY A 238 16.27 2.98 -3.40
N ALA A 239 15.13 2.46 -2.94
CA ALA A 239 14.32 1.48 -3.67
C ALA A 239 12.82 1.75 -3.53
N PRO A 240 11.99 1.46 -4.56
CA PRO A 240 10.56 1.76 -4.52
C PRO A 240 9.82 1.14 -3.33
N CYS A 241 8.91 1.90 -2.72
CA CYS A 241 8.05 1.47 -1.62
C CYS A 241 6.57 1.37 -2.06
N LEU A 242 5.99 0.18 -2.06
CA LEU A 242 4.55 0.00 -2.26
C LEU A 242 3.79 0.27 -0.96
N PHE A 243 2.66 0.95 -1.06
CA PHE A 243 1.68 1.04 0.01
C PHE A 243 0.48 0.15 -0.32
N LEU A 244 0.07 -0.68 0.63
CA LEU A 244 -1.14 -1.49 0.55
C LEU A 244 -2.07 -1.12 1.70
N GLN A 245 -3.29 -0.70 1.35
CA GLN A 245 -4.30 -0.34 2.33
C GLN A 245 -4.75 -1.57 3.14
N GLY A 246 -4.80 -1.43 4.47
CA GLY A 246 -5.38 -2.41 5.38
C GLY A 246 -6.90 -2.20 5.58
N ALA A 247 -7.51 -3.04 6.41
CA ALA A 247 -8.94 -2.94 6.72
C ALA A 247 -9.25 -1.66 7.53
N SER A 248 -9.73 -0.61 6.86
CA SER A 248 -9.86 0.75 7.43
C SER A 248 -11.25 1.36 7.21
N GLY A 249 -12.30 0.54 7.24
CA GLY A 249 -13.68 1.00 7.07
C GLY A 249 -14.15 1.93 8.20
N ASP A 250 -13.65 1.71 9.41
CA ASP A 250 -13.94 2.44 10.65
C ASP A 250 -12.68 3.11 11.24
N LEU A 251 -11.57 3.11 10.48
CA LEU A 251 -10.30 3.70 10.89
C LEU A 251 -9.95 4.91 10.02
N GLY A 252 -9.26 5.89 10.58
CA GLY A 252 -8.76 7.05 9.85
C GLY A 252 -7.63 7.75 10.61
N PRO A 253 -7.03 8.81 10.06
CA PRO A 253 -5.97 9.53 10.73
C PRO A 253 -6.54 10.22 11.97
N ARG A 254 -5.85 10.14 13.11
CA ARG A 254 -6.23 10.87 14.33
C ARG A 254 -6.39 12.37 14.05
N GLU A 255 -5.46 12.93 13.27
CA GLU A 255 -5.54 14.28 12.75
C GLU A 255 -5.82 14.22 11.25
N GLY A 256 -7.09 14.42 10.88
CA GLY A 256 -7.55 14.41 9.51
C GLY A 256 -8.71 15.38 9.28
N PHE A 257 -9.38 15.23 8.14
CA PHE A 257 -10.47 16.10 7.72
C PHE A 257 -10.11 17.58 7.55
N VAL A 258 -8.88 17.88 7.12
CA VAL A 258 -8.39 19.26 6.91
C VAL A 258 -8.14 19.58 5.44
N GLY A 259 -7.86 20.84 5.12
CA GLY A 259 -7.36 21.27 3.80
C GLY A 259 -5.85 21.43 3.71
N ASP A 260 -5.14 21.38 4.84
CA ASP A 260 -3.70 21.64 4.91
C ASP A 260 -2.87 20.40 4.56
N VAL A 261 -2.18 20.47 3.42
CA VAL A 261 -1.30 19.42 2.92
C VAL A 261 -0.13 19.10 3.83
N GLN A 262 0.31 20.04 4.68
CA GLN A 262 1.37 19.80 5.65
C GLN A 262 0.97 18.78 6.72
N VAL A 263 -0.33 18.66 7.01
CA VAL A 263 -0.87 17.64 7.93
C VAL A 263 -0.76 16.25 7.29
N ALA A 264 -1.11 16.12 6.00
CA ALA A 264 -0.93 14.86 5.25
C ALA A 264 0.53 14.44 5.20
N ASP A 265 1.43 15.39 4.98
CA ASP A 265 2.87 15.12 4.96
C ASP A 265 3.40 14.70 6.34
N ARG A 266 2.92 15.32 7.42
CA ARG A 266 3.29 14.93 8.78
C ARG A 266 2.78 13.54 9.13
N ASN A 267 1.53 13.24 8.80
CA ASN A 267 0.95 11.90 8.97
C ASN A 267 1.73 10.85 8.18
N GLY A 268 2.13 11.17 6.94
CA GLY A 268 2.96 10.29 6.12
C GLY A 268 4.35 10.06 6.72
N ARG A 269 4.98 11.11 7.29
CA ARG A 269 6.24 10.97 8.02
C ARG A 269 6.11 10.10 9.28
N GLU A 270 5.02 10.23 10.04
CA GLU A 270 4.76 9.38 11.22
C GLU A 270 4.76 7.90 10.83
N LEU A 271 3.97 7.52 9.81
CA LEU A 271 3.95 6.15 9.32
C LEU A 271 5.30 5.74 8.71
N GLY A 272 5.97 6.63 8.00
CA GLY A 272 7.28 6.33 7.41
C GLY A 272 8.35 6.08 8.48
N PHE A 273 8.38 6.81 9.60
CA PHE A 273 9.29 6.51 10.71
C PHE A 273 8.96 5.18 11.38
N ALA A 274 7.68 4.84 11.55
CA ALA A 274 7.29 3.52 12.04
C ALA A 274 7.74 2.40 11.09
N ALA A 275 7.53 2.57 9.78
CA ALA A 275 7.99 1.64 8.76
C ALA A 275 9.52 1.49 8.78
N LEU A 276 10.27 2.60 8.85
CA LEU A 276 11.73 2.58 8.95
C LEU A 276 12.22 1.88 10.23
N SER A 277 11.53 2.07 11.36
CA SER A 277 11.84 1.32 12.58
C SER A 277 11.71 -0.19 12.39
N VAL A 278 10.64 -0.65 11.74
CA VAL A 278 10.46 -2.09 11.41
C VAL A 278 11.56 -2.55 10.46
N LEU A 279 11.80 -1.77 9.42
CA LEU A 279 12.79 -2.04 8.38
C LEU A 279 14.22 -2.17 8.95
N THR A 280 14.60 -1.32 9.90
CA THR A 280 15.89 -1.39 10.61
C THR A 280 16.00 -2.62 11.50
N ALA A 281 14.88 -3.07 12.10
CA ALA A 281 14.85 -4.26 12.96
C ALA A 281 14.91 -5.58 12.18
N LEU A 282 14.64 -5.58 10.87
CA LEU A 282 14.66 -6.79 10.06
C LEU A 282 16.07 -7.39 9.96
N PRO A 283 16.23 -8.72 10.17
CA PRO A 283 17.49 -9.39 9.91
C PRO A 283 17.83 -9.42 8.43
N ALA A 284 19.08 -9.73 8.11
CA ALA A 284 19.46 -10.10 6.76
C ALA A 284 18.70 -11.35 6.32
N ALA A 285 18.25 -11.38 5.07
CA ALA A 285 17.57 -12.52 4.50
C ALA A 285 18.43 -13.78 4.55
N GLY A 286 17.79 -14.94 4.72
CA GLY A 286 18.50 -16.22 4.80
C GLY A 286 19.23 -16.44 6.13
N THR A 287 18.88 -15.66 7.16
CA THR A 287 19.40 -15.86 8.52
C THR A 287 18.29 -16.11 9.53
N THR A 288 18.62 -16.76 10.64
CA THR A 288 17.76 -16.91 11.83
C THR A 288 18.51 -16.42 13.05
N PHE A 289 17.81 -15.82 14.01
CA PHE A 289 18.40 -15.37 15.26
C PHE A 289 18.32 -16.48 16.30
N ALA A 290 19.47 -17.04 16.67
CA ALA A 290 19.56 -18.24 17.50
C ALA A 290 20.34 -18.00 18.79
N TYR A 291 19.94 -18.68 19.87
CA TYR A 291 20.65 -18.60 21.14
C TYR A 291 22.04 -19.22 21.02
N ALA A 292 23.08 -18.44 21.32
CA ALA A 292 24.49 -18.80 21.20
C ALA A 292 25.12 -19.22 22.54
N GLY A 293 24.35 -19.21 23.63
CA GLY A 293 24.78 -19.69 24.94
C GLY A 293 25.05 -18.58 25.96
N PRO A 294 25.28 -18.97 27.23
CA PRO A 294 25.54 -18.02 28.29
C PRO A 294 27.00 -17.57 28.27
N VAL A 295 27.22 -16.27 28.49
CA VAL A 295 28.53 -15.71 28.82
C VAL A 295 28.50 -15.27 30.28
N VAL A 296 29.30 -15.93 31.11
CA VAL A 296 29.39 -15.63 32.54
C VAL A 296 30.09 -14.28 32.72
N SER A 297 29.39 -13.34 33.34
CA SER A 297 29.91 -12.02 33.72
C SER A 297 29.31 -11.61 35.07
N GLY A 298 29.37 -10.32 35.44
CA GLY A 298 28.68 -9.82 36.65
C GLY A 298 27.18 -10.15 36.67
N ALA A 299 26.54 -10.18 35.51
CA ALA A 299 25.29 -10.89 35.26
C ALA A 299 25.52 -11.94 34.16
N THR A 300 24.91 -13.12 34.25
CA THR A 300 25.00 -14.10 33.15
C THR A 300 24.25 -13.57 31.93
N LEU A 301 25.00 -13.32 30.84
CA LEU A 301 24.46 -12.77 29.61
C LEU A 301 24.04 -13.89 28.67
N GLY A 302 22.80 -13.87 28.17
CA GLY A 302 22.35 -14.78 27.13
C GLY A 302 22.71 -14.23 25.76
N THR A 303 23.71 -14.81 25.09
CA THR A 303 24.13 -14.32 23.77
C THR A 303 23.30 -14.96 22.66
N TRP A 304 23.12 -14.22 21.58
CA TRP A 304 22.38 -14.64 20.38
C TRP A 304 23.15 -14.19 19.15
N ALA A 305 22.98 -14.92 18.05
CA ALA A 305 23.65 -14.63 16.80
C ALA A 305 22.71 -14.88 15.60
N HIS A 306 22.91 -14.13 14.54
CA HIS A 306 22.34 -14.45 13.23
C HIS A 306 23.14 -15.59 12.62
N LEU A 307 22.50 -16.73 12.42
CA LEU A 307 23.06 -17.90 11.76
C LEU A 307 22.40 -18.09 10.40
N PRO A 308 23.11 -18.60 9.38
CA PRO A 308 22.48 -19.00 8.12
C PRO A 308 21.35 -20.01 8.39
N ILE A 309 20.24 -19.87 7.66
CA ILE A 309 19.21 -20.91 7.66
C ILE A 309 19.75 -22.20 7.03
N ASP A 310 19.23 -23.35 7.45
CA ASP A 310 19.60 -24.63 6.85
C ASP A 310 18.99 -24.82 5.44
N ALA A 311 19.45 -25.84 4.73
CA ALA A 311 19.02 -26.12 3.37
C ALA A 311 17.51 -26.44 3.27
N ASP A 312 16.94 -27.08 4.30
CA ASP A 312 15.52 -27.44 4.32
C ASP A 312 14.66 -26.18 4.49
N ALA A 313 15.05 -25.25 5.36
CA ALA A 313 14.42 -23.95 5.52
C ALA A 313 14.54 -23.12 4.24
N ALA A 314 15.72 -23.07 3.63
CA ALA A 314 15.92 -22.40 2.34
C ALA A 314 15.01 -22.98 1.25
N ALA A 315 14.85 -24.30 1.18
CA ALA A 315 13.94 -24.95 0.24
C ALA A 315 12.47 -24.62 0.53
N ARG A 316 12.05 -24.58 1.80
CA ARG A 316 10.68 -24.18 2.19
C ARG A 316 10.38 -22.72 1.82
N HIS A 317 11.33 -21.80 1.95
CA HIS A 317 11.15 -20.38 1.61
C HIS A 317 10.93 -20.15 0.11
N ARG A 318 11.31 -21.09 -0.76
CA ARG A 318 11.05 -21.04 -2.21
C ARG A 318 9.64 -21.51 -2.57
N ALA A 319 8.90 -22.09 -1.62
CA ALA A 319 7.56 -22.59 -1.89
C ALA A 319 6.62 -21.43 -2.25
N PHE A 320 6.15 -21.43 -3.49
CA PHE A 320 5.25 -20.40 -4.00
C PHE A 320 3.89 -21.00 -4.33
N ARG A 321 2.82 -20.40 -3.78
CA ARG A 321 1.44 -20.80 -4.05
C ARG A 321 0.55 -19.58 -4.06
N VAL A 322 -0.23 -19.41 -5.12
CA VAL A 322 -1.34 -18.46 -5.16
C VAL A 322 -2.62 -19.23 -4.85
N ARG A 323 -3.40 -18.72 -3.89
CA ARG A 323 -4.71 -19.27 -3.53
C ARG A 323 -5.71 -18.13 -3.56
N ARG A 324 -6.88 -18.39 -4.12
CA ARG A 324 -8.01 -17.46 -4.15
C ARG A 324 -9.17 -18.10 -3.42
N TRP A 325 -9.80 -17.33 -2.55
CA TRP A 325 -11.03 -17.70 -1.89
C TRP A 325 -11.94 -16.48 -1.83
N THR A 326 -13.24 -16.72 -1.91
CA THR A 326 -14.26 -15.68 -1.74
C THR A 326 -14.74 -15.72 -0.31
N VAL A 327 -14.73 -14.57 0.36
CA VAL A 327 -15.34 -14.41 1.68
C VAL A 327 -16.51 -13.45 1.51
N ASP A 328 -17.73 -13.95 1.71
CA ASP A 328 -18.91 -13.10 1.76
C ASP A 328 -18.95 -12.40 3.12
N LEU A 329 -18.77 -11.08 3.13
CA LEU A 329 -18.88 -10.26 4.33
C LEU A 329 -20.31 -9.70 4.40
N PRO A 330 -21.09 -10.01 5.44
CA PRO A 330 -22.42 -9.42 5.59
C PRO A 330 -22.30 -7.92 5.83
N TYR A 331 -23.20 -7.14 5.22
CA TYR A 331 -23.33 -5.72 5.55
C TYR A 331 -23.65 -5.55 7.03
N ARG A 332 -22.94 -4.63 7.69
CA ARG A 332 -23.22 -4.22 9.06
C ARG A 332 -24.38 -3.23 9.09
N ALA A 333 -25.59 -3.75 9.30
CA ALA A 333 -26.81 -2.94 9.45
C ALA A 333 -26.88 -2.19 10.80
N ASP A 334 -25.98 -2.51 11.73
CA ASP A 334 -25.85 -1.92 13.06
C ASP A 334 -25.01 -0.64 13.08
N LEU A 335 -24.36 -0.30 11.96
CA LEU A 335 -23.58 0.93 11.82
C LEU A 335 -24.37 2.01 11.08
N PRO A 336 -24.11 3.29 11.37
CA PRO A 336 -24.65 4.40 10.59
C PRO A 336 -24.25 4.28 9.12
N THR A 337 -25.21 4.48 8.22
CA THR A 337 -25.00 4.60 6.77
C THR A 337 -24.56 6.00 6.37
#